data_AF-A0A7C7JUA5-F1
#
_entry.id   AF-A0A7C7JUA5-F1
#
_cell.length_a   1.000
_cell.length_b   1.000
_cell.length_c   1.000
_cell.angle_alpha   90.00
_cell.angle_beta   90.00
_cell.angle_gamma   90.00
#
_symmetry.space_group_name_H-M   'P 1'
#
loop_
_entity.id
_entity.type
_entity.pdbx_description
1 polymer ?
#
loop_
_entity_poly.entity_id
_entity_poly.type
_entity_poly.pdbx_seq_one_letter_code
_entity_poly.pdbx_strand_id
1 'polypeptide(L)'
;MKAAFFATCLGDQFYADACADAVRLLRHVGVDVDVPQSQTCCGQPAYNAGRRSEAIRMAHQTLNAFDGSDYVVLASGSCAGMVRCFYPDLVNDDPKLAQALADRTYELSHFLVEVVGVQDLGSGLTGKRIAYHHSCHALRELGVRDEPISLLKKCGAEVVTWEADEECCGFGGLFSVKLPEVSAAMADRKLDMLPDVDFVTSTDGGCLLQLSGRGSRRRASTQFRHLASALWEGVGI
;
A
#
# COMPACT_ATOMS: atom_id res chain seq x y z
N MET A 1 -7.23 9.40 -19.14
CA MET A 1 -5.94 8.86 -18.66
C MET A 1 -6.10 7.35 -18.55
N LYS A 2 -5.09 6.55 -18.93
CA LYS A 2 -5.14 5.08 -18.78
C LYS A 2 -4.14 4.61 -17.72
N ALA A 3 -4.51 3.63 -16.92
CA ALA A 3 -3.62 3.02 -15.94
C ALA A 3 -3.90 1.52 -15.82
N ALA A 4 -2.86 0.73 -15.57
CA ALA A 4 -2.99 -0.66 -15.18
C ALA A 4 -2.94 -0.78 -13.66
N PHE A 5 -3.89 -1.50 -13.08
CA PHE A 5 -3.94 -1.76 -11.65
C PHE A 5 -3.17 -3.03 -11.29
N PHE A 6 -2.21 -2.90 -10.38
CA PHE A 6 -1.47 -4.02 -9.80
C PHE A 6 -2.06 -4.37 -8.42
N ALA A 7 -2.84 -5.44 -8.37
CA ALA A 7 -3.53 -5.94 -7.18
C ALA A 7 -2.58 -6.42 -6.08
N THR A 8 -1.38 -6.87 -6.44
CA THR A 8 -0.37 -7.46 -5.53
C THR A 8 -0.82 -8.79 -4.91
N CYS A 9 0.12 -9.57 -4.39
CA CYS A 9 -0.18 -10.88 -3.81
C CYS A 9 -0.96 -10.78 -2.49
N LEU A 10 -0.64 -9.82 -1.61
CA LEU A 10 -1.38 -9.64 -0.35
C LEU A 10 -2.74 -8.98 -0.58
N GLY A 11 -2.81 -8.05 -1.53
CA GLY A 11 -4.07 -7.44 -1.93
C GLY A 11 -5.06 -8.48 -2.45
N ASP A 12 -4.65 -9.28 -3.43
CA ASP A 12 -5.50 -10.34 -4.00
C ASP A 12 -5.96 -11.39 -2.97
N GLN A 13 -5.08 -11.82 -2.06
CA GLN A 13 -5.38 -12.92 -1.14
C GLN A 13 -6.10 -12.50 0.15
N PHE A 14 -5.84 -11.29 0.66
CA PHE A 14 -6.33 -10.86 1.98
C PHE A 14 -7.14 -9.56 1.96
N TYR A 15 -7.02 -8.76 0.89
CA TYR A 15 -7.67 -7.45 0.77
C TYR A 15 -8.32 -7.27 -0.61
N ALA A 16 -8.96 -8.32 -1.14
CA ALA A 16 -9.55 -8.31 -2.49
C ALA A 16 -10.59 -7.17 -2.64
N ASP A 17 -11.38 -6.90 -1.60
CA ASP A 17 -12.31 -5.78 -1.57
C ASP A 17 -11.58 -4.44 -1.70
N ALA A 18 -10.42 -4.28 -1.06
CA ALA A 18 -9.61 -3.07 -1.19
C ALA A 18 -9.04 -2.89 -2.60
N CYS A 19 -8.67 -3.98 -3.28
CA CYS A 19 -8.29 -3.95 -4.69
C CYS A 19 -9.46 -3.51 -5.57
N ALA A 20 -10.65 -4.06 -5.35
CA ALA A 20 -11.85 -3.65 -6.07
C ALA A 20 -12.21 -2.17 -5.82
N ASP A 21 -12.12 -1.73 -4.57
CA ASP A 21 -12.37 -0.35 -4.15
C ASP A 21 -11.34 0.62 -4.75
N ALA A 22 -10.07 0.24 -4.84
CA ALA A 22 -9.05 1.03 -5.54
C ALA A 22 -9.39 1.22 -7.02
N VAL A 23 -9.84 0.14 -7.70
CA VAL A 23 -10.27 0.23 -9.11
C VAL A 23 -11.52 1.10 -9.26
N ARG A 24 -12.51 0.97 -8.35
CA ARG A 24 -13.70 1.82 -8.33
C ARG A 24 -13.35 3.29 -8.14
N LEU A 25 -12.46 3.58 -7.19
CA LEU A 25 -11.98 4.93 -6.90
C LEU A 25 -11.26 5.53 -8.10
N LEU A 26 -10.34 4.80 -8.73
CA LEU A 26 -9.63 5.24 -9.93
C LEU A 26 -10.61 5.55 -11.08
N ARG A 27 -11.58 4.68 -11.32
CA ARG A 27 -12.63 4.89 -12.34
C ARG A 27 -13.52 6.09 -12.02
N HIS A 28 -13.86 6.27 -10.75
CA HIS A 28 -14.66 7.40 -10.29
C HIS A 28 -13.98 8.74 -10.58
N VAL A 29 -12.65 8.83 -10.42
CA VAL A 29 -11.87 10.03 -10.76
C VAL A 29 -11.47 10.11 -12.24
N GLY A 30 -12.10 9.31 -13.11
CA GLY A 30 -11.96 9.41 -14.57
C GLY A 30 -10.76 8.67 -15.18
N VAL A 31 -10.15 7.74 -14.44
CA VAL A 31 -9.07 6.89 -14.96
C VAL A 31 -9.68 5.66 -15.64
N ASP A 32 -9.25 5.39 -16.88
CA ASP A 32 -9.53 4.16 -17.59
C ASP A 32 -8.58 3.05 -17.08
N VAL A 33 -9.14 2.09 -16.34
CA VAL A 33 -8.36 1.10 -15.57
C VAL A 33 -8.43 -0.28 -16.20
N ASP A 34 -7.27 -0.78 -16.62
CA ASP A 34 -7.03 -2.17 -16.97
C ASP A 34 -6.50 -2.97 -15.76
N VAL A 35 -6.76 -4.28 -15.72
CA VAL A 35 -6.26 -5.18 -14.67
C VAL A 35 -5.65 -6.41 -15.33
N PRO A 36 -4.36 -6.36 -15.70
CA PRO A 36 -3.69 -7.44 -16.43
C PRO A 36 -3.75 -8.76 -15.66
N GLN A 37 -4.31 -9.81 -16.25
CA GLN A 37 -4.47 -11.12 -15.60
C GLN A 37 -3.14 -11.87 -15.43
N SER A 38 -2.09 -11.46 -16.14
CA SER A 38 -0.76 -12.06 -16.08
C SER A 38 0.10 -11.54 -14.91
N GLN A 39 -0.40 -10.58 -14.14
CA GLN A 39 0.30 -10.05 -12.96
C GLN A 39 0.46 -11.13 -11.88
N THR A 40 1.55 -11.07 -11.10
CA THR A 40 1.83 -12.04 -10.01
C THR A 40 2.35 -11.33 -8.75
N CYS A 41 3.46 -11.77 -8.16
CA CYS A 41 4.09 -11.11 -7.02
C CYS A 41 5.17 -10.14 -7.50
N CYS A 42 5.33 -8.99 -6.83
CA CYS A 42 6.40 -8.04 -7.11
C CYS A 42 7.81 -8.58 -6.76
N GLY A 43 7.91 -9.71 -6.06
CA GLY A 43 9.18 -10.34 -5.70
C GLY A 43 9.85 -9.79 -4.45
N GLN A 44 9.28 -8.80 -3.76
CA GLN A 44 9.90 -8.20 -2.57
C GLN A 44 10.25 -9.21 -1.46
N PRO A 45 9.40 -10.21 -1.12
CA PRO A 45 9.77 -11.21 -0.12
C PRO A 45 11.00 -12.04 -0.52
N ALA A 46 11.13 -12.38 -1.82
CA ALA A 46 12.29 -13.11 -2.32
C ALA A 46 13.55 -12.23 -2.31
N TYR A 47 13.41 -10.96 -2.70
CA TYR A 47 14.50 -9.97 -2.64
C TYR A 47 15.05 -9.82 -1.21
N ASN A 48 14.15 -9.58 -0.24
CA ASN A 48 14.52 -9.45 1.19
C ASN A 48 15.12 -10.75 1.77
N ALA A 49 14.81 -11.90 1.18
CA ALA A 49 15.37 -13.19 1.56
C ALA A 49 16.79 -13.46 1.02
N GLY A 50 17.30 -12.59 0.14
CA GLY A 50 18.52 -12.86 -0.63
C GLY A 50 18.31 -13.84 -1.79
N ARG A 51 17.07 -14.21 -2.11
CA ARG A 51 16.69 -15.09 -3.22
C ARG A 51 16.61 -14.30 -4.52
N ARG A 52 17.77 -13.81 -4.98
CA ARG A 52 17.86 -12.85 -6.09
C ARG A 52 17.38 -13.43 -7.41
N SER A 53 17.69 -14.68 -7.74
CA SER A 53 17.25 -15.28 -9.01
C SER A 53 15.72 -15.43 -9.05
N GLU A 54 15.10 -15.81 -7.93
CA GLU A 54 13.64 -15.85 -7.84
C GLU A 54 13.01 -14.44 -7.94
N ALA A 55 13.62 -13.44 -7.29
CA ALA A 55 13.17 -12.05 -7.36
C ALA A 55 13.28 -11.48 -8.79
N ILE A 56 14.38 -11.74 -9.49
CA ILE A 56 14.59 -11.35 -10.90
C ILE A 56 13.51 -11.97 -11.79
N ARG A 57 13.23 -13.27 -11.64
CA ARG A 57 12.18 -13.95 -12.42
C ARG A 57 10.81 -13.30 -12.22
N MET A 58 10.46 -12.93 -10.99
CA MET A 58 9.21 -12.24 -10.68
C MET A 58 9.18 -10.80 -11.23
N ALA A 59 10.33 -10.11 -11.20
CA ALA A 59 10.47 -8.79 -11.79
C ALA A 59 10.23 -8.82 -13.31
N HIS A 60 10.80 -9.78 -14.05
CA HIS A 60 10.51 -9.94 -15.49
C HIS A 60 9.04 -10.23 -15.77
N GLN A 61 8.40 -11.08 -14.97
CA GLN A 61 6.96 -11.32 -15.13
C GLN A 61 6.16 -10.04 -14.92
N THR A 62 6.54 -9.21 -13.95
CA THR A 62 5.92 -7.92 -13.68
C THR A 62 6.16 -6.95 -14.84
N LEU A 63 7.38 -6.85 -15.36
CA LEU A 63 7.72 -6.05 -16.55
C LEU A 63 6.85 -6.44 -17.75
N ASN A 64 6.71 -7.73 -18.02
CA ASN A 64 5.89 -8.23 -19.12
C ASN A 64 4.40 -7.97 -18.90
N ALA A 65 3.89 -8.11 -17.67
CA ALA A 65 2.47 -7.93 -17.37
C ALA A 65 2.01 -6.48 -17.52
N PHE A 66 2.91 -5.52 -17.30
CA PHE A 66 2.62 -4.08 -17.35
C PHE A 66 3.31 -3.37 -18.52
N ASP A 67 3.80 -4.12 -19.50
CA ASP A 67 4.35 -3.54 -20.71
C ASP A 67 3.29 -2.71 -21.46
N GLY A 68 3.72 -1.61 -22.07
CA GLY A 68 2.82 -0.69 -22.78
C GLY A 68 1.82 0.11 -21.93
N SER A 69 1.77 -0.05 -20.60
CA SER A 69 0.87 0.71 -19.73
C SER A 69 1.35 2.16 -19.54
N ASP A 70 0.48 3.17 -19.67
CA ASP A 70 0.88 4.57 -19.44
C ASP A 70 1.30 4.79 -17.96
N TYR A 71 0.55 4.17 -17.04
CA TYR A 71 0.78 4.20 -15.60
C TYR A 71 0.52 2.82 -15.00
N VAL A 72 1.24 2.48 -13.94
CA VAL A 72 0.95 1.32 -13.08
C VAL A 72 0.61 1.83 -11.69
N VAL A 73 -0.57 1.50 -11.19
CA VAL A 73 -1.06 1.99 -9.91
C VAL A 73 -1.38 0.81 -8.99
N LEU A 74 -1.01 0.93 -7.72
CA LEU A 74 -1.25 -0.12 -6.74
C LEU A 74 -1.50 0.41 -5.35
N ALA A 75 -2.32 -0.34 -4.61
CA ALA A 75 -2.66 -0.08 -3.22
C ALA A 75 -1.65 -0.76 -2.27
N SER A 76 -0.34 -0.60 -2.53
CA SER A 76 0.74 -1.12 -1.67
C SER A 76 2.00 -0.28 -1.82
N GLY A 77 2.36 0.44 -0.74
CA GLY A 77 3.64 1.12 -0.64
C GLY A 77 4.84 0.17 -0.78
N SER A 78 4.71 -1.05 -0.27
CA SER A 78 5.74 -2.08 -0.32
C SER A 78 6.03 -2.57 -1.73
N CYS A 79 4.98 -2.93 -2.49
CA CYS A 79 5.17 -3.39 -3.86
C CYS A 79 5.58 -2.24 -4.78
N ALA A 80 5.10 -1.02 -4.54
CA ALA A 80 5.50 0.15 -5.30
C ALA A 80 6.97 0.50 -5.02
N GLY A 81 7.42 0.43 -3.75
CA GLY A 81 8.82 0.57 -3.37
C GLY A 81 9.71 -0.46 -4.03
N MET A 82 9.29 -1.74 -4.06
CA MET A 82 10.00 -2.81 -4.77
C MET A 82 10.24 -2.46 -6.25
N VAL A 83 9.20 -2.05 -6.95
CA VAL A 83 9.28 -1.73 -8.39
C VAL A 83 10.10 -0.47 -8.62
N ARG A 84 9.84 0.60 -7.87
CA ARG A 84 10.48 1.91 -8.12
C ARG A 84 11.93 1.97 -7.67
N CYS A 85 12.24 1.41 -6.51
CA CYS A 85 13.53 1.60 -5.86
C CYS A 85 14.51 0.45 -6.09
N PHE A 86 14.02 -0.75 -6.42
CA PHE A 86 14.88 -1.94 -6.47
C PHE A 86 14.91 -2.64 -7.83
N TYR A 87 13.86 -2.54 -8.67
CA TYR A 87 13.92 -3.15 -10.01
C TYR A 87 15.04 -2.61 -10.90
N PRO A 88 15.34 -1.29 -10.94
CA PRO A 88 16.41 -0.76 -11.79
C PRO A 88 17.78 -1.42 -11.55
N ASP A 89 18.10 -1.74 -10.29
CA ASP A 89 19.36 -2.42 -9.91
C ASP A 89 19.25 -3.95 -9.91
N LEU A 90 18.03 -4.49 -9.81
CA LEU A 90 17.81 -5.94 -9.75
C LEU A 90 17.85 -6.57 -11.15
N VAL A 91 17.22 -5.91 -12.14
CA VAL A 91 17.06 -6.40 -13.52
C VAL A 91 18.22 -5.89 -14.38
N ASN A 92 19.41 -6.45 -14.13
CA ASN A 92 20.66 -5.98 -14.75
C ASN A 92 20.79 -6.31 -16.25
N ASP A 93 19.98 -7.23 -16.75
CA ASP A 93 19.94 -7.63 -18.16
C ASP A 93 19.06 -6.70 -19.01
N ASP A 94 18.07 -6.02 -18.40
CA ASP A 94 17.31 -4.93 -19.05
C ASP A 94 16.99 -3.78 -18.08
N PRO A 95 18.01 -3.02 -17.64
CA PRO A 95 17.83 -1.95 -16.66
C PRO A 95 17.01 -0.78 -17.20
N LYS A 96 16.98 -0.58 -18.53
CA LYS A 96 16.19 0.50 -19.14
C LYS A 96 14.70 0.21 -19.06
N LEU A 97 14.29 -1.03 -19.34
CA LEU A 97 12.90 -1.44 -19.21
C LEU A 97 12.46 -1.38 -17.74
N ALA A 98 13.31 -1.82 -16.82
CA ALA A 98 13.04 -1.74 -15.39
C ALA A 98 12.88 -0.28 -14.91
N GLN A 99 13.77 0.62 -15.35
CA GLN A 99 13.65 2.04 -15.05
C GLN A 99 12.38 2.65 -15.64
N ALA A 100 12.03 2.33 -16.90
CA ALA A 100 10.83 2.84 -17.54
C ALA A 100 9.54 2.41 -16.79
N LEU A 101 9.49 1.18 -16.26
CA LEU A 101 8.39 0.74 -15.42
C LEU A 101 8.39 1.47 -14.06
N ALA A 102 9.55 1.60 -13.44
CA ALA A 102 9.72 2.32 -12.17
C ALA A 102 9.22 3.77 -12.25
N ASP A 103 9.55 4.49 -13.32
CA ASP A 103 9.20 5.90 -13.50
C ASP A 103 7.68 6.15 -13.60
N ARG A 104 6.92 5.14 -14.05
CA ARG A 104 5.46 5.21 -14.23
C ARG A 104 4.66 4.40 -13.22
N THR A 105 5.32 3.82 -12.21
CA THR A 105 4.68 3.07 -11.14
C THR A 105 4.39 3.98 -9.96
N TYR A 106 3.17 3.92 -9.42
CA TYR A 106 2.74 4.79 -8.34
C TYR A 106 1.96 4.03 -7.26
N GLU A 107 2.18 4.41 -6.00
CA GLU A 107 1.26 4.06 -4.92
C GLU A 107 -0.05 4.85 -5.12
N LEU A 108 -1.19 4.23 -4.80
CA LEU A 108 -2.54 4.74 -5.05
C LEU A 108 -2.76 6.19 -4.57
N SER A 109 -2.44 6.49 -3.31
CA SER A 109 -2.67 7.83 -2.76
C SER A 109 -1.79 8.88 -3.43
N HIS A 110 -0.53 8.54 -3.69
CA HIS A 110 0.39 9.40 -4.42
C HIS A 110 -0.10 9.65 -5.85
N PHE A 111 -0.57 8.62 -6.55
CA PHE A 111 -1.13 8.76 -7.90
C PHE A 111 -2.35 9.70 -7.92
N LEU A 112 -3.27 9.53 -6.98
CA LEU A 112 -4.48 10.36 -6.88
C LEU A 112 -4.16 11.83 -6.61
N VAL A 113 -3.14 12.10 -5.79
CA VAL A 113 -2.74 13.48 -5.47
C VAL A 113 -1.86 14.09 -6.56
N GLU A 114 -0.74 13.45 -6.90
CA GLU A 114 0.31 14.04 -7.73
C GLU A 114 0.06 13.92 -9.24
N VAL A 115 -0.64 12.87 -9.68
CA VAL A 115 -0.88 12.63 -11.11
C VAL A 115 -2.29 13.03 -11.51
N VAL A 116 -3.30 12.62 -10.75
CA VAL A 116 -4.70 12.97 -11.04
C VAL A 116 -5.05 14.38 -10.55
N GLY A 117 -4.41 14.85 -9.47
CA GLY A 117 -4.67 16.18 -8.92
C GLY A 117 -6.00 16.28 -8.17
N VAL A 118 -6.45 15.18 -7.54
CA VAL A 118 -7.75 15.12 -6.85
C VAL A 118 -7.85 16.18 -5.75
N GLN A 119 -8.83 17.08 -5.86
CA GLN A 119 -9.09 18.15 -4.89
C GLN A 119 -10.20 17.80 -3.90
N ASP A 120 -11.18 17.04 -4.34
CA ASP A 120 -12.34 16.62 -3.56
C ASP A 120 -12.66 15.16 -3.89
N LEU A 121 -13.02 14.38 -2.87
CA LEU A 121 -13.45 12.99 -3.00
C LEU A 121 -14.84 12.76 -2.44
N GLY A 122 -15.46 13.71 -1.75
CA GLY A 122 -16.72 13.52 -1.03
C GLY A 122 -16.56 13.70 0.49
N SER A 123 -17.60 13.42 1.25
CA SER A 123 -17.62 13.63 2.70
C SER A 123 -18.06 12.40 3.49
N GLY A 124 -17.89 11.20 2.92
CA GLY A 124 -18.38 9.94 3.48
C GLY A 124 -17.73 9.54 4.81
N LEU A 125 -16.57 10.12 5.16
CA LEU A 125 -15.90 9.91 6.44
C LEU A 125 -16.21 11.00 7.48
N THR A 126 -17.21 11.86 7.25
CA THR A 126 -17.59 12.91 8.21
C THR A 126 -17.93 12.29 9.57
N GLY A 127 -17.28 12.80 10.62
CA GLY A 127 -17.47 12.31 11.99
C GLY A 127 -16.66 11.05 12.33
N LYS A 128 -15.82 10.55 11.42
CA LYS A 128 -14.87 9.46 11.69
C LYS A 128 -13.54 10.00 12.19
N ARG A 129 -13.05 9.40 13.27
CA ARG A 129 -11.70 9.61 13.81
C ARG A 129 -10.83 8.44 13.34
N ILE A 130 -9.78 8.74 12.59
CA ILE A 130 -8.94 7.73 11.93
C ILE A 130 -7.49 7.92 12.32
N ALA A 131 -6.81 6.86 12.72
CA ALA A 131 -5.35 6.86 12.84
C ALA A 131 -4.73 6.34 11.54
N TYR A 132 -3.81 7.11 10.96
CA TYR A 132 -3.06 6.66 9.79
C TYR A 132 -1.71 6.07 10.23
N HIS A 133 -1.40 4.86 9.76
CA HIS A 133 -0.09 4.24 9.91
C HIS A 133 0.74 4.42 8.64
N HIS A 134 1.85 5.15 8.77
CA HIS A 134 2.86 5.24 7.72
C HIS A 134 3.61 3.93 7.58
N SER A 135 3.40 3.21 6.46
CA SER A 135 4.24 2.07 6.15
C SER A 135 5.67 2.53 5.86
N CYS A 136 6.67 1.73 6.25
CA CYS A 136 8.06 2.12 6.08
C CYS A 136 8.46 2.25 4.60
N HIS A 137 7.90 1.43 3.71
CA HIS A 137 8.20 1.50 2.28
C HIS A 137 7.51 2.71 1.62
N ALA A 138 6.24 3.00 1.94
CA ALA A 138 5.59 4.22 1.47
C ALA A 138 6.33 5.47 1.96
N LEU A 139 6.65 5.54 3.24
CA LEU A 139 7.28 6.71 3.84
C LEU A 139 8.74 6.89 3.41
N ARG A 140 9.58 5.86 3.58
CA ARG A 140 11.05 6.00 3.48
C ARG A 140 11.60 5.70 2.10
N GLU A 141 10.95 4.83 1.33
CA GLU A 141 11.40 4.49 -0.03
C GLU A 141 10.72 5.39 -1.06
N LEU A 142 9.41 5.59 -0.93
CA LEU A 142 8.62 6.34 -1.91
C LEU A 142 8.44 7.82 -1.57
N GLY A 143 8.67 8.23 -0.31
CA GLY A 143 8.41 9.60 0.15
C GLY A 143 6.93 9.94 0.30
N VAL A 144 6.04 8.95 0.24
CA VAL A 144 4.59 9.12 0.39
C VAL A 144 4.26 9.31 1.86
N ARG A 145 3.90 10.54 2.23
CA ARG A 145 3.68 10.95 3.62
C ARG A 145 2.33 11.62 3.79
N ASP A 146 2.14 12.74 3.10
CA ASP A 146 0.99 13.62 3.32
C ASP A 146 -0.18 13.29 2.39
N GLU A 147 0.08 12.62 1.26
CA GLU A 147 -0.93 12.28 0.25
C GLU A 147 -2.07 11.41 0.83
N PRO A 148 -1.80 10.31 1.56
CA PRO A 148 -2.84 9.52 2.22
C PRO A 148 -3.70 10.34 3.19
N ILE A 149 -3.04 11.17 4.01
CA ILE A 149 -3.67 11.97 5.07
C ILE A 149 -4.53 13.07 4.44
N SER A 150 -4.02 13.73 3.39
CA SER A 150 -4.75 14.76 2.65
C SER A 150 -6.03 14.19 2.04
N LEU A 151 -5.98 12.98 1.46
CA LEU A 151 -7.16 12.34 0.87
C LEU A 151 -8.20 11.97 1.94
N LEU A 152 -7.77 11.40 3.08
CA LEU A 152 -8.68 11.10 4.19
C LEU A 152 -9.38 12.36 4.73
N LYS A 153 -8.65 13.48 4.86
CA LYS A 153 -9.22 14.77 5.26
C LYS A 153 -10.16 15.33 4.21
N LYS A 154 -9.84 15.19 2.92
CA LYS A 154 -10.73 15.56 1.81
C LYS A 154 -12.03 14.76 1.85
N CYS A 155 -12.00 13.51 2.30
CA CYS A 155 -13.18 12.68 2.56
C CYS A 155 -13.98 13.04 3.83
N GLY A 156 -13.56 14.08 4.58
CA GLY A 156 -14.24 14.56 5.80
C GLY A 156 -13.77 13.93 7.12
N ALA A 157 -12.71 13.11 7.11
CA ALA A 157 -12.22 12.46 8.33
C ALA A 157 -11.42 13.40 9.25
N GLU A 158 -11.53 13.17 10.56
CA GLU A 158 -10.55 13.64 11.55
C GLU A 158 -9.38 12.65 11.60
N VAL A 159 -8.24 13.00 10.99
CA VAL A 159 -7.04 12.17 11.07
C VAL A 159 -6.27 12.51 12.34
N VAL A 160 -6.21 11.55 13.27
CA VAL A 160 -5.60 11.68 14.59
C VAL A 160 -4.11 11.38 14.51
N THR A 161 -3.27 12.30 15.00
CA THR A 161 -1.82 12.12 15.15
C THR A 161 -1.53 11.21 16.34
N TRP A 162 -0.51 10.36 16.26
CA TRP A 162 -0.16 9.43 17.33
C TRP A 162 1.35 9.13 17.34
N GLU A 163 1.90 8.86 18.54
CA GLU A 163 3.35 8.84 18.77
C GLU A 163 4.11 7.84 17.88
N ALA A 164 3.54 6.67 17.67
CA ALA A 164 4.20 5.57 16.97
C ALA A 164 3.83 5.48 15.48
N ASP A 165 3.21 6.49 14.88
CA ASP A 165 2.64 6.42 13.52
C ASP A 165 3.65 6.04 12.42
N GLU A 166 4.86 6.58 12.48
CA GLU A 166 6.01 6.33 11.59
C GLU A 166 6.93 5.16 12.03
N GLU A 167 6.67 4.55 13.19
CA GLU A 167 7.39 3.36 13.63
C GLU A 167 6.97 2.13 12.80
N CYS A 168 7.92 1.22 12.56
CA CYS A 168 7.64 0.00 11.80
C CYS A 168 6.67 -0.92 12.54
N CYS A 169 5.69 -1.50 11.82
CA CYS A 169 4.71 -2.43 12.37
C CYS A 169 5.31 -3.79 12.80
N GLY A 170 6.53 -4.11 12.37
CA GLY A 170 7.20 -5.38 12.66
C GLY A 170 6.88 -6.51 11.69
N PHE A 171 6.17 -6.28 10.58
CA PHE A 171 5.88 -7.34 9.59
C PHE A 171 7.15 -7.79 8.85
N GLY A 172 7.71 -6.92 7.99
CA GLY A 172 8.97 -7.16 7.27
C GLY A 172 9.04 -8.48 6.49
N GLY A 173 7.91 -9.10 6.13
CA GLY A 173 7.85 -10.41 5.49
C GLY A 173 8.53 -11.49 6.34
N LEU A 174 9.64 -12.05 5.83
CA LEU A 174 10.41 -13.09 6.54
C LEU A 174 10.96 -12.65 7.89
N PHE A 175 11.12 -11.34 8.12
CA PHE A 175 11.53 -10.83 9.43
C PHE A 175 10.58 -11.31 10.54
N SER A 176 9.26 -11.15 10.36
CA SER A 176 8.27 -11.60 11.35
C SER A 176 8.30 -13.10 11.63
N VAL A 177 8.72 -13.90 10.65
CA VAL A 177 8.83 -15.36 10.77
C VAL A 177 10.14 -15.76 11.46
N LYS A 178 11.25 -15.06 11.17
CA LYS A 178 12.57 -15.39 11.72
C LYS A 178 12.80 -14.83 13.12
N LEU A 179 12.20 -13.69 13.45
CA LEU A 179 12.34 -12.98 14.72
C LEU A 179 10.96 -12.63 15.30
N PRO A 180 10.12 -13.65 15.59
CA PRO A 180 8.72 -13.43 15.96
C PRO A 180 8.55 -12.64 17.27
N GLU A 181 9.46 -12.79 18.23
CA GLU A 181 9.42 -12.05 19.50
C GLU A 181 9.67 -10.55 19.29
N VAL A 182 10.64 -10.21 18.45
CA VAL A 182 10.96 -8.82 18.11
C VAL A 182 9.81 -8.20 17.31
N SER A 183 9.33 -8.93 16.30
CA SER A 183 8.17 -8.53 15.48
C SER A 183 6.93 -8.27 16.33
N ALA A 184 6.64 -9.14 17.32
CA ALA A 184 5.53 -8.98 18.23
C ALA A 184 5.71 -7.77 19.16
N ALA A 185 6.91 -7.55 19.71
CA ALA A 185 7.20 -6.41 20.57
C ALA A 185 7.04 -5.07 19.84
N MET A 186 7.44 -5.00 18.56
CA MET A 186 7.21 -3.82 17.71
C MET A 186 5.73 -3.55 17.51
N ALA A 187 4.96 -4.58 17.16
CA ALA A 187 3.51 -4.46 16.99
C ALA A 187 2.81 -4.09 18.33
N ASP A 188 3.29 -4.61 19.46
CA ASP A 188 2.77 -4.27 20.78
C ASP A 188 2.95 -2.81 21.10
N ARG A 189 4.15 -2.26 20.90
CA ARG A 189 4.40 -0.83 21.07
C ARG A 189 3.42 0.02 20.25
N LYS A 190 3.17 -0.36 19.00
CA LYS A 190 2.19 0.36 18.16
C LYS A 190 0.78 0.32 18.77
N LEU A 191 0.34 -0.85 19.21
CA LEU A 191 -0.99 -1.02 19.79
C LEU A 191 -1.14 -0.33 21.15
N ASP A 192 -0.07 -0.25 21.94
CA ASP A 192 -0.04 0.45 23.24
C ASP A 192 -0.18 1.96 23.08
N MET A 193 0.39 2.52 22.00
CA MET A 193 0.36 3.95 21.70
C MET A 193 -0.84 4.36 20.83
N LEU A 194 -1.71 3.42 20.48
CA LEU A 194 -2.80 3.70 19.58
C LEU A 194 -3.87 4.56 20.27
N PRO A 195 -4.29 5.69 19.68
CA PRO A 195 -5.37 6.50 20.23
C PRO A 195 -6.73 5.79 20.08
N ASP A 196 -7.73 6.26 20.82
CA ASP A 196 -9.11 5.85 20.61
C ASP A 196 -9.64 6.44 19.30
N VAL A 197 -9.86 5.58 18.31
CA VAL A 197 -10.25 5.89 16.92
C VAL A 197 -11.22 4.85 16.38
N ASP A 198 -12.01 5.22 15.38
CA ASP A 198 -12.94 4.30 14.70
C ASP A 198 -12.18 3.16 14.00
N PHE A 199 -11.07 3.49 13.33
CA PHE A 199 -10.19 2.50 12.72
C PHE A 199 -8.79 3.05 12.42
N VAL A 200 -7.87 2.12 12.21
CA VAL A 200 -6.52 2.37 11.70
C VAL A 200 -6.47 2.05 10.23
N THR A 201 -5.81 2.90 9.44
CA THR A 201 -5.59 2.63 8.02
C THR A 201 -4.14 2.81 7.60
N SER A 202 -3.76 2.19 6.49
CA SER A 202 -2.41 2.22 5.93
C SER A 202 -2.47 1.90 4.44
N THR A 203 -1.44 2.31 3.71
CA THR A 203 -1.22 1.98 2.29
C THR A 203 -0.73 0.55 2.09
N ASP A 204 -0.42 -0.21 3.15
CA ASP A 204 0.14 -1.56 3.01
C ASP A 204 -0.61 -2.63 3.80
N GLY A 205 -1.18 -3.58 3.06
CA GLY A 205 -1.84 -4.77 3.60
C GLY A 205 -0.95 -5.61 4.54
N GLY A 206 0.36 -5.69 4.30
CA GLY A 206 1.28 -6.41 5.20
C GLY A 206 1.34 -5.79 6.60
N CYS A 207 1.33 -4.45 6.69
CA CYS A 207 1.30 -3.75 7.97
C CYS A 207 -0.03 -3.98 8.68
N LEU A 208 -1.14 -3.92 7.94
CA LEU A 208 -2.48 -4.16 8.47
C LEU A 208 -2.67 -5.60 8.94
N LEU A 209 -2.13 -6.60 8.24
CA LEU A 209 -2.15 -8.01 8.67
C LEU A 209 -1.43 -8.20 10.00
N GLN A 210 -0.24 -7.60 10.15
CA GLN A 210 0.54 -7.69 11.38
C GLN A 210 -0.19 -7.05 12.55
N LEU A 211 -0.66 -5.81 12.39
CA LEU A 211 -1.31 -5.06 13.48
C LEU A 211 -2.67 -5.65 13.84
N SER A 212 -3.49 -6.05 12.85
CA SER A 212 -4.77 -6.71 13.10
C SER A 212 -4.60 -8.08 13.75
N GLY A 213 -3.63 -8.88 13.29
CA GLY A 213 -3.32 -10.18 13.87
C GLY A 213 -2.84 -10.07 15.32
N ARG A 214 -1.96 -9.11 15.61
CA ARG A 214 -1.51 -8.86 16.99
C ARG A 214 -2.63 -8.28 17.87
N GLY A 215 -3.39 -7.32 17.35
CA GLY A 215 -4.53 -6.69 18.03
C GLY A 215 -5.60 -7.71 18.42
N SER A 216 -5.95 -8.63 17.51
CA SER A 216 -6.89 -9.72 17.78
C SER A 216 -6.44 -10.61 18.95
N ARG A 217 -5.17 -11.02 18.98
CA ARG A 217 -4.62 -11.81 20.11
C ARG A 217 -4.66 -11.05 21.44
N ARG A 218 -4.60 -9.73 21.39
CA ARG A 218 -4.72 -8.83 22.54
C ARG A 218 -6.16 -8.40 22.86
N ARG A 219 -7.14 -8.89 22.09
CA ARG A 219 -8.56 -8.52 22.21
C ARG A 219 -8.82 -7.02 22.04
N ALA A 220 -8.01 -6.34 21.21
CA ALA A 220 -8.28 -4.96 20.81
C ALA A 220 -9.56 -4.92 19.96
N SER A 221 -10.44 -3.95 20.21
CA SER A 221 -11.66 -3.72 19.42
C SER A 221 -11.42 -2.89 18.16
N THR A 222 -10.25 -2.26 18.04
CA THR A 222 -9.89 -1.40 16.91
C THR A 222 -9.93 -2.16 15.59
N GLN A 223 -10.57 -1.57 14.58
CA GLN A 223 -10.56 -2.10 13.22
C GLN A 223 -9.32 -1.65 12.46
N PHE A 224 -8.82 -2.49 11.56
CA PHE A 224 -7.70 -2.20 10.66
C PHE A 224 -8.19 -2.34 9.23
N ARG A 225 -8.19 -1.25 8.47
CA ARG A 225 -8.81 -1.16 7.15
C ARG A 225 -7.81 -0.66 6.12
N HIS A 226 -7.88 -1.20 4.91
CA HIS A 226 -7.02 -0.72 3.82
C HIS A 226 -7.39 0.70 3.42
N LEU A 227 -6.39 1.54 3.10
CA LEU A 227 -6.64 2.93 2.70
C LEU A 227 -7.59 3.04 1.51
N ALA A 228 -7.41 2.19 0.49
CA ALA A 228 -8.29 2.13 -0.67
C ALA A 228 -9.79 2.02 -0.31
N SER A 229 -10.15 1.11 0.61
CA SER A 229 -11.53 0.96 1.05
C SER A 229 -12.01 2.13 1.92
N ALA A 230 -11.13 2.71 2.75
CA ALA A 230 -11.47 3.90 3.52
C ALA A 230 -11.75 5.11 2.60
N LEU A 231 -10.95 5.28 1.55
CA LEU A 231 -11.14 6.33 0.56
C LEU A 231 -12.41 6.09 -0.27
N TRP A 232 -12.69 4.84 -0.65
CA TRP A 232 -13.93 4.51 -1.36
C TRP A 232 -15.18 4.77 -0.52
N GLU A 233 -15.20 4.41 0.76
CA GLU A 233 -16.27 4.84 1.68
C GLU A 233 -16.37 6.37 1.75
N GLY A 234 -15.22 7.05 1.76
CA GLY A 234 -15.15 8.51 1.75
C GLY A 234 -15.82 9.18 0.55
N VAL A 235 -16.00 8.46 -0.55
CA VAL A 235 -16.79 8.95 -1.71
C VAL A 235 -18.26 9.17 -1.36
N GLY A 236 -18.81 8.39 -0.42
CA GLY A 236 -20.16 8.59 0.11
C GLY A 236 -21.28 8.21 -0.86
N ILE A 237 -21.05 7.22 -1.74
CA ILE A 237 -22.02 6.69 -2.70
C ILE A 237 -22.40 5.24 -2.45
#